data_AF-A0A7M3BV25-F1
#
_entry.id   AF-A0A7M3BV25-F1
#
_cell.length_a   1.000
_cell.length_b   1.000
_cell.length_c   1.000
_cell.angle_alpha   90.00
_cell.angle_beta   90.00
_cell.angle_gamma   90.00
#
_symmetry.space_group_name_H-M   'P 1'
#
loop_
_entity.id
_entity.type
_entity.pdbx_description
1 polymer ?
#
loop_
_entity_poly.entity_id
_entity_poly.type
_entity_poly.pdbx_seq_one_letter_code
_entity_poly.pdbx_strand_id
1 'polypeptide(L)'
;MASEAPPFWWEEPDWRALALAPLSAIYALVAGRRMRSAAREKVEAPVLCVGNFTVGGTGKTPVAIALARQARRMQLNPGFLSRGHGGSFAQPRVVDPHHDAAKHVG
;
A
#
# COMPACT_ATOMS: atom_id res chain seq x y z
N MET A 1 -7.49 -8.05 15.07
CA MET A 1 -7.92 -8.98 14.01
C MET A 1 -7.22 -8.55 12.72
N ALA A 2 -6.22 -9.32 12.25
CA ALA A 2 -5.65 -9.07 10.95
C ALA A 2 -6.74 -9.39 9.92
N SER A 3 -7.20 -8.41 9.15
CA SER A 3 -8.15 -8.71 8.06
C SER A 3 -7.37 -9.50 7.03
N GLU A 4 -7.53 -10.80 6.91
CA GLU A 4 -6.91 -11.56 5.82
C GLU A 4 -7.53 -11.15 4.48
N ALA A 5 -6.84 -11.43 3.38
CA ALA A 5 -7.47 -11.31 2.07
C ALA A 5 -8.63 -12.30 1.98
N PRO A 6 -9.84 -11.87 1.56
CA PRO A 6 -10.96 -12.77 1.35
C PRO A 6 -10.60 -13.98 0.45
N PRO A 7 -11.09 -15.20 0.75
CA PRO A 7 -10.75 -16.42 0.00
C PRO A 7 -11.06 -16.34 -1.50
N PHE A 8 -12.13 -15.63 -1.88
CA PHE A 8 -12.55 -15.49 -3.26
C PHE A 8 -11.50 -14.83 -4.18
N TRP A 9 -10.46 -14.19 -3.64
CA TRP A 9 -9.34 -13.69 -4.45
C TRP A 9 -8.51 -14.81 -5.09
N TRP A 10 -8.62 -16.04 -4.57
CA TRP A 10 -7.85 -17.21 -4.98
C TRP A 10 -8.71 -18.27 -5.67
N GLU A 11 -10.00 -18.01 -5.82
CA GLU A 11 -10.96 -18.90 -6.49
C GLU A 11 -11.07 -18.54 -7.98
N GLU A 12 -11.52 -19.51 -8.79
CA GLU A 12 -11.81 -19.24 -10.19
C GLU A 12 -13.00 -18.27 -10.34
N PRO A 13 -12.96 -17.35 -11.32
CA PRO A 13 -14.01 -16.36 -11.51
C PRO A 13 -15.33 -17.03 -11.90
N ASP A 14 -16.38 -16.79 -11.11
CA ASP A 14 -17.74 -17.25 -11.37
C ASP A 14 -18.59 -16.20 -12.13
N TRP A 15 -19.88 -16.47 -12.29
CA TRP A 15 -20.81 -15.55 -12.95
C TRP A 15 -20.90 -14.18 -12.26
N ARG A 16 -20.64 -14.07 -10.95
CA ARG A 16 -20.66 -12.80 -10.21
C ARG A 16 -19.47 -11.94 -10.62
N ALA A 17 -18.30 -12.55 -10.77
CA ALA A 17 -17.12 -11.88 -11.30
C ALA A 17 -17.34 -11.42 -12.75
N LEU A 18 -17.96 -12.27 -13.58
CA LEU A 18 -18.30 -11.93 -14.97
C LEU A 18 -19.32 -10.79 -15.07
N ALA A 19 -20.33 -10.77 -14.19
CA ALA A 19 -21.30 -9.68 -14.13
C ALA A 19 -20.64 -8.32 -13.82
N LEU A 20 -19.55 -8.32 -13.04
CA LEU A 20 -18.76 -7.13 -12.71
C LEU A 20 -17.67 -6.79 -13.74
N ALA A 21 -17.46 -7.64 -14.76
CA ALA A 21 -16.39 -7.46 -15.74
C ALA A 21 -16.47 -6.11 -16.50
N PRO A 22 -17.64 -5.59 -16.93
CA PRO A 22 -17.71 -4.29 -17.58
C PRO A 22 -17.24 -3.14 -16.67
N LEU A 23 -17.62 -3.18 -15.39
CA LEU A 23 -17.20 -2.18 -14.40
C LEU A 23 -15.69 -2.28 -14.13
N SER A 24 -15.18 -3.51 -14.03
CA SER A 24 -13.75 -3.78 -13.89
C SER A 24 -12.94 -3.25 -15.07
N ALA A 25 -13.44 -3.40 -16.31
CA ALA A 25 -12.80 -2.89 -17.50
C ALA A 25 -12.70 -1.34 -17.50
N ILE A 26 -13.77 -0.65 -17.10
CA ILE A 26 -13.77 0.81 -16.95
C ILE A 26 -12.75 1.22 -15.88
N TYR A 27 -12.75 0.57 -14.72
CA TYR A 27 -11.79 0.83 -13.66
C TYR A 27 -10.35 0.61 -14.14
N ALA A 28 -10.07 -0.50 -14.83
CA ALA A 28 -8.75 -0.82 -15.37
C ALA A 28 -8.27 0.23 -16.39
N LEU A 29 -9.17 0.72 -17.25
CA LEU A 29 -8.86 1.79 -18.20
C LEU A 29 -8.46 3.08 -17.47
N VAL A 30 -9.23 3.50 -16.47
CA VAL A 30 -8.98 4.73 -15.70
C VAL A 30 -7.69 4.59 -14.88
N ALA A 31 -7.54 3.49 -14.13
CA ALA A 31 -6.35 3.21 -13.34
C ALA A 31 -5.10 3.16 -14.23
N GLY A 32 -5.18 2.45 -15.36
CA GLY A 32 -4.11 2.38 -16.35
C GLY A 32 -3.71 3.73 -16.91
N ARG A 33 -4.69 4.57 -17.27
CA ARG A 33 -4.43 5.96 -17.72
C ARG A 33 -3.72 6.76 -16.63
N ARG A 34 -4.23 6.72 -15.39
CA ARG A 34 -3.66 7.43 -14.25
C ARG A 34 -2.22 6.99 -13.94
N MET A 35 -1.91 5.70 -14.00
CA MET A 35 -0.54 5.20 -13.77
C MET A 35 0.44 5.67 -14.84
N ARG A 36 -0.01 5.76 -16.11
CA ARG A 36 0.83 6.22 -17.22
C ARG A 36 1.04 7.72 -17.22
N SER A 37 0.05 8.50 -16.79
CA SER A 37 0.08 9.96 -16.80
C SER A 37 0.50 10.59 -15.46
N ALA A 38 0.69 9.79 -14.40
CA ALA A 38 1.09 10.32 -13.10
C ALA A 38 2.45 11.02 -13.19
N ALA A 39 2.51 12.25 -12.67
CA ALA A 39 3.77 12.96 -12.50
C ALA A 39 4.68 12.14 -11.57
N ARG A 40 5.94 11.96 -12.00
CA ARG A 40 6.95 11.24 -11.24
C ARG A 40 7.97 12.24 -10.74
N GLU A 41 7.92 12.51 -9.44
CA GLU A 41 8.94 13.30 -8.79
C GLU A 41 10.20 12.47 -8.59
N LYS A 42 11.36 13.07 -8.87
CA LYS A 42 12.64 12.45 -8.57
C LYS A 42 12.92 12.63 -7.08
N VAL A 43 13.28 11.53 -6.44
CA VAL A 43 13.74 11.52 -5.06
C VAL A 43 15.21 11.12 -5.07
N GLU A 44 16.04 11.82 -4.30
CA GLU A 44 17.49 11.57 -4.26
C GLU A 44 17.85 10.25 -3.57
N ALA A 45 16.93 9.72 -2.74
CA ALA A 45 17.08 8.45 -2.06
C ALA A 45 16.52 7.28 -2.90
N PRO A 46 17.08 6.07 -2.78
CA PRO A 46 16.48 4.86 -3.33
C PRO A 46 15.09 4.61 -2.72
N VAL A 47 14.07 4.42 -3.55
CA VAL A 47 12.68 4.18 -3.12
C VAL A 47 12.25 2.76 -3.47
N LEU A 48 11.79 2.01 -2.46
CA LEU A 48 11.18 0.69 -2.63
C LEU A 48 9.68 0.76 -2.33
N CYS A 49 8.85 0.49 -3.33
CA CYS A 49 7.39 0.43 -3.17
C CYS A 49 6.95 -0.98 -2.74
N VAL A 50 6.46 -1.12 -1.50
CA VAL A 50 5.88 -2.37 -0.99
C VAL A 50 4.35 -2.30 -1.09
N GLY A 51 3.79 -3.01 -2.07
CA GLY A 51 2.36 -3.02 -2.38
C GLY A 51 1.79 -4.43 -2.52
N ASN A 52 0.50 -4.50 -2.81
CA ASN A 52 -0.19 -5.73 -3.19
C ASN A 52 -1.29 -5.43 -4.21
N PHE A 53 -1.71 -6.44 -4.97
CA PHE A 53 -2.77 -6.35 -5.98
C PHE A 53 -4.17 -6.48 -5.39
N THR A 54 -4.33 -7.16 -4.25
CA THR A 54 -5.62 -7.39 -3.60
C THR A 54 -5.82 -6.56 -2.34
N VAL A 55 -7.08 -6.28 -2.01
CA VAL A 55 -7.46 -5.67 -0.74
C VAL A 55 -7.47 -6.72 0.37
N GLY A 56 -7.04 -6.33 1.56
CA GLY A 56 -6.83 -7.21 2.70
C GLY A 56 -5.39 -7.24 3.19
N GLY A 57 -5.18 -8.03 4.25
CA GLY A 57 -3.95 -8.21 4.99
C GLY A 57 -3.04 -9.20 4.29
N THR A 58 -2.30 -8.69 3.31
CA THR A 58 -1.51 -9.49 2.38
C THR A 58 -0.02 -9.46 2.70
N GLY A 59 0.33 -9.32 3.98
CA GLY A 59 1.72 -9.35 4.44
C GLY A 59 2.59 -8.14 4.09
N LYS A 60 2.03 -7.05 3.53
CA LYS A 60 2.79 -5.83 3.16
C LYS A 60 3.64 -5.30 4.32
N THR A 61 3.06 -5.19 5.51
CA THR A 61 3.76 -4.66 6.70
C THR A 61 4.89 -5.59 7.16
N PRO A 62 4.70 -6.90 7.34
CA PRO A 62 5.81 -7.84 7.57
C PRO A 62 6.93 -7.74 6.53
N VAL A 63 6.60 -7.66 5.24
CA VAL A 63 7.60 -7.55 4.16
C VAL A 63 8.38 -6.24 4.26
N ALA A 64 7.69 -5.11 4.50
CA ALA A 64 8.33 -3.81 4.69
C ALA A 64 9.30 -3.82 5.89
N ILE A 65 8.90 -4.44 7.00
CA ILE A 65 9.76 -4.61 8.18
C ILE A 65 10.98 -5.48 7.85
N ALA A 66 10.81 -6.57 7.11
CA ALA A 66 11.91 -7.44 6.71
C ALA A 66 12.93 -6.71 5.81
N LEU A 67 12.44 -5.93 4.84
CA LEU A 67 13.30 -5.11 3.96
C LEU A 67 14.08 -4.07 4.76
N ALA A 68 13.44 -3.37 5.70
CA ALA A 68 14.13 -2.40 6.55
C ALA A 68 15.19 -3.06 7.45
N ARG A 69 14.90 -4.25 8.01
CA ARG A 69 15.89 -5.03 8.78
C ARG A 69 17.10 -5.39 7.93
N GLN A 70 16.89 -5.80 6.68
CA GLN A 70 17.97 -6.12 5.77
C GLN A 70 18.78 -4.88 5.38
N ALA A 71 18.13 -3.75 5.09
CA ALA A 71 18.81 -2.49 4.80
C ALA A 71 19.68 -2.03 5.98
N ARG A 72 19.19 -2.17 7.22
CA ARG A 72 19.99 -1.88 8.42
C ARG A 72 21.20 -2.80 8.57
N ARG A 73 21.09 -4.09 8.21
CA ARG A 73 22.23 -5.03 8.18
C ARG A 73 23.30 -4.61 7.17
N MET A 74 22.89 -3.95 6.09
CA MET A 74 23.77 -3.34 5.11
C MET A 74 24.27 -1.95 5.53
N GLN A 75 24.07 -1.55 6.78
CA GLN A 75 24.48 -0.25 7.34
C GLN A 75 23.81 0.96 6.66
N LEU A 76 22.62 0.76 6.06
CA LEU A 76 21.80 1.83 5.50
C LEU A 76 20.82 2.38 6.55
N ASN A 77 20.27 3.58 6.28
CA ASN A 77 19.26 4.23 7.11
C ASN A 77 17.87 4.23 6.45
N PRO A 78 17.07 3.15 6.58
CA PRO A 78 15.76 3.06 5.94
C PRO A 78 14.71 3.91 6.66
N GLY A 79 13.79 4.50 5.89
CA GLY A 79 12.57 5.14 6.38
C GLY A 79 11.32 4.49 5.79
N PHE A 80 10.18 4.67 6.45
CA PHE A 80 8.88 4.26 5.93
C PHE A 80 8.05 5.47 5.56
N LEU A 81 7.50 5.47 4.34
CA LEU A 81 6.45 6.39 3.93
C LEU A 81 5.13 5.62 3.88
N SER A 82 4.15 6.07 4.66
CA SER A 82 2.82 5.48 4.68
C SER A 82 1.77 6.55 4.34
N ARG A 83 0.56 6.11 3.98
CA ARG A 83 -0.56 7.02 3.68
C ARG A 83 -1.24 7.57 4.94
N GLY A 84 -1.02 6.94 6.10
CA GLY A 84 -1.79 7.22 7.32
C GLY A 84 -3.28 6.91 7.18
N HIS A 85 -3.61 5.74 6.61
CA HIS A 85 -5.00 5.39 6.31
C HIS A 85 -5.82 5.26 7.61
N GLY A 86 -6.92 6.02 7.72
CA GLY A 86 -7.73 6.08 8.93
C GLY A 86 -7.25 7.13 9.95
N GLY A 87 -6.10 7.78 9.71
CA GLY A 87 -5.61 8.91 10.49
C GLY A 87 -6.37 10.21 10.20
N SER A 88 -6.14 11.21 11.04
CA SER A 88 -6.79 12.52 10.99
C SER A 88 -5.89 13.65 10.47
N PHE A 89 -4.59 13.40 10.31
CA PHE A 89 -3.67 14.43 9.82
C PHE A 89 -3.80 14.62 8.30
N ALA A 90 -3.95 15.88 7.86
CA ALA A 90 -4.10 16.24 6.46
C ALA A 90 -2.76 16.51 5.74
N GLN A 91 -1.69 16.75 6.50
CA GLN A 91 -0.37 17.11 5.97
C GLN A 91 0.66 16.02 6.27
N PRO A 92 1.74 15.90 5.45
CA PRO A 92 2.85 15.00 5.74
C PRO A 92 3.42 15.28 7.12
N ARG A 93 3.59 14.22 7.92
CA ARG A 93 4.09 14.29 9.30
C ARG A 93 5.09 13.18 9.54
N VAL A 94 6.17 13.50 10.24
CA VAL A 94 7.05 12.49 10.84
C VAL A 94 6.35 11.96 12.08
N VAL A 95 6.03 10.67 12.08
CA VAL A 95 5.35 10.02 13.21
C VAL A 95 6.30 9.93 14.40
N ASP A 96 5.86 10.46 15.55
CA ASP A 96 6.59 10.43 16.81
C ASP A 96 5.80 9.63 17.86
N PRO A 97 6.28 8.45 18.29
CA PRO A 97 5.61 7.63 19.29
C PRO A 97 5.34 8.32 20.64
N HIS A 98 6.05 9.39 20.98
CA HIS A 98 5.86 10.14 22.23
C HIS A 98 4.77 11.21 22.12
N HIS A 99 4.50 11.70 20.91
CA HIS A 99 3.60 12.83 20.67
C HIS A 99 2.39 12.48 19.80
N ASP A 100 2.40 11.33 19.12
CA ASP A 100 1.33 10.88 18.23
C ASP A 100 0.62 9.64 18.77
N ALA A 101 -0.72 9.70 18.78
CA ALA A 101 -1.53 8.51 18.99
C ALA A 101 -1.81 7.79 17.67
N ALA A 102 -1.84 6.45 17.68
CA ALA A 102 -2.10 5.63 16.50
C ALA A 102 -3.36 6.06 15.72
N LYS A 103 -4.45 6.39 16.42
CA LYS A 103 -5.70 6.88 15.82
C LYS A 103 -5.56 8.16 14.99
N HIS A 104 -4.54 8.97 15.25
CA HIS A 104 -4.32 10.25 14.54
C HIS A 104 -3.42 10.08 13.33
N VAL A 105 -2.47 9.14 13.38
CA VAL A 105 -1.52 8.88 12.30
C VAL A 105 -1.99 7.80 11.33
N GLY A 106 -2.96 6.96 11.72
CA GLY A 106 -3.48 5.84 10.93
C GLY A 106 -2.71 4.54 11.15
#